data_AF-A0A2S6XGA0-F1
#
_entry.id   AF-A0A2S6XGA0-F1
#
_cell.length_a   1.000
_cell.length_b   1.000
_cell.length_c   1.000
_cell.angle_alpha   90.00
_cell.angle_beta   90.00
_cell.angle_gamma   90.00
#
_symmetry.space_group_name_H-M   'P 1'
#
loop_
_entity.id
_entity.type
_entity.pdbx_description
1 polymer ?
#
loop_
_entity_poly.entity_id
_entity_poly.type
_entity_poly.pdbx_seq_one_letter_code
_entity_poly.pdbx_strand_id
1 'polypeptide(L)'
;MRQLDLIFGVPKSAADRIIDHLGPMIALRPRMPFDKGTVLIGDGTLVPTRDHTTAERSKNYRYSTNHQVVIDADTRHVVLVGRPVPGNRNDCKAWTESGAKAAVGTTITIADDGYPGTGLVMPHRRREAEELPDCKEAPQQIPQAGPRPGRARLHPHEELEDPP
;
A
#
# COMPACT_ATOMS: atom_id res chain seq x y z
N MET A 1 4.75 19.74 9.10
CA MET A 1 4.35 21.04 8.53
C MET A 1 5.47 22.08 8.44
N ARG A 2 6.41 22.18 9.41
CA ARG A 2 7.56 23.10 9.28
C ARG A 2 8.43 22.85 8.03
N GLN A 3 8.53 21.61 7.57
CA GLN A 3 9.21 21.30 6.30
C GLN A 3 8.47 21.83 5.07
N LEU A 4 7.14 21.90 5.08
CA LEU A 4 6.38 22.46 3.95
C LEU A 4 6.61 23.96 3.83
N ASP A 5 6.75 24.66 4.96
CA ASP A 5 7.15 26.07 5.01
C ASP A 5 8.53 26.27 4.38
N LEU A 6 9.50 25.41 4.72
CA LEU A 6 10.85 25.45 4.15
C LEU A 6 10.89 25.14 2.64
N ILE A 7 10.06 24.21 2.15
CA ILE A 7 10.10 23.75 0.75
C ILE A 7 9.26 24.66 -0.16
N PHE A 8 8.13 25.17 0.32
CA PHE A 8 7.15 25.89 -0.49
C PHE A 8 6.98 27.36 -0.11
N GLY A 9 7.61 27.84 0.97
CA GLY A 9 7.46 29.21 1.46
C GLY A 9 6.07 29.54 2.00
N VAL A 10 5.30 28.51 2.37
CA VAL A 10 3.92 28.64 2.83
C VAL A 10 3.86 28.51 4.36
N PRO A 11 3.29 29.49 5.08
CA PRO A 11 3.21 29.40 6.53
C PRO A 11 2.42 28.17 6.97
N LYS A 12 2.83 27.57 8.09
CA LYS A 12 2.24 26.33 8.62
C LYS A 12 0.70 26.32 8.58
N SER A 13 0.06 27.40 9.03
CA SER A 13 -1.41 27.49 9.09
C SER A 13 -2.07 27.49 7.71
N ALA A 14 -1.42 28.05 6.68
CA ALA A 14 -1.91 27.98 5.31
C ALA A 14 -1.74 26.56 4.76
N ALA A 15 -0.60 25.89 5.02
CA ALA A 15 -0.42 24.49 4.65
C ALA A 15 -1.46 23.58 5.32
N ASP A 16 -1.74 23.77 6.62
CA ASP A 16 -2.79 23.03 7.34
C ASP A 16 -4.16 23.22 6.65
N ARG A 17 -4.56 24.46 6.33
CA ARG A 17 -5.83 24.75 5.63
C ARG A 17 -5.91 24.16 4.22
N ILE A 18 -4.80 24.17 3.48
CA ILE A 18 -4.74 23.57 2.14
C ILE A 18 -4.96 22.06 2.26
N ILE A 19 -4.31 21.40 3.22
CA ILE A 19 -4.50 19.96 3.46
C ILE A 19 -5.93 19.67 3.91
N ASP A 20 -6.50 20.46 4.81
CA ASP A 20 -7.89 20.28 5.28
C ASP A 20 -8.90 20.43 4.13
N HIS A 21 -8.62 21.32 3.18
CA HIS A 21 -9.46 21.51 2.00
C HIS A 21 -9.29 20.39 0.96
N LEU A 22 -8.05 20.00 0.67
CA LEU A 22 -7.74 18.99 -0.36
C LEU A 22 -8.01 17.56 0.11
N GLY A 23 -7.79 17.28 1.40
CA GLY A 23 -7.86 15.95 2.00
C GLY A 23 -9.15 15.19 1.65
N PRO A 24 -10.35 15.77 1.84
CA PRO A 24 -11.61 15.13 1.45
C PRO A 24 -11.75 14.89 -0.05
N MET A 25 -11.13 15.72 -0.90
CA MET A 25 -11.22 15.59 -2.36
C MET A 25 -10.31 14.48 -2.91
N ILE A 26 -9.16 14.25 -2.26
CA ILE A 26 -8.21 13.19 -2.62
C ILE A 26 -8.42 11.91 -1.79
N ALA A 27 -9.40 11.91 -0.89
CA ALA A 27 -9.73 10.74 -0.08
C ALA A 27 -10.08 9.57 -1.01
N LEU A 28 -9.31 8.50 -0.91
CA LEU A 28 -9.52 7.28 -1.68
C LEU A 28 -10.94 6.77 -1.40
N ARG A 29 -11.79 6.82 -2.43
CA ARG A 29 -13.05 6.09 -2.40
C ARG A 29 -12.71 4.61 -2.58
N PRO A 30 -13.24 3.72 -1.73
CA PRO A 30 -13.13 2.28 -1.94
C PRO A 30 -13.49 1.94 -3.39
N ARG A 31 -12.53 1.41 -4.14
CA ARG A 31 -12.79 0.95 -5.50
C ARG A 31 -13.56 -0.36 -5.41
N MET A 32 -14.77 -0.41 -5.98
CA MET A 32 -15.53 -1.64 -6.16
C MET A 32 -16.24 -1.62 -7.51
N PRO A 33 -16.27 -2.73 -8.27
CA PRO A 33 -15.56 -4.00 -8.08
C PRO A 33 -14.10 -3.96 -8.61
N PHE A 34 -13.27 -4.91 -8.19
CA PHE A 34 -11.94 -5.16 -8.77
C PHE A 34 -12.05 -6.05 -10.02
N ASP A 35 -11.15 -5.84 -10.99
CA ASP A 35 -11.15 -6.62 -12.22
C ASP A 35 -10.75 -8.08 -11.95
N LYS A 36 -11.25 -9.01 -12.79
CA LYS A 36 -10.90 -10.43 -12.67
C LYS A 36 -9.39 -10.61 -12.83
N GLY A 37 -8.77 -11.31 -11.87
CA GLY A 37 -7.33 -11.55 -11.86
C GLY A 37 -6.52 -10.51 -11.10
N THR A 38 -7.15 -9.44 -10.59
CA THR A 38 -6.48 -8.48 -9.69
C THR A 38 -5.94 -9.21 -8.46
N VAL A 39 -4.67 -8.99 -8.16
CA VAL A 39 -4.03 -9.40 -6.91
C VAL A 39 -3.84 -8.17 -6.04
N LEU A 40 -4.29 -8.27 -4.79
CA LEU A 40 -4.16 -7.22 -3.80
C LEU A 40 -3.11 -7.58 -2.76
N ILE A 41 -2.56 -6.57 -2.10
CA ILE A 41 -1.69 -6.69 -0.94
C ILE A 41 -2.37 -5.97 0.22
N GLY A 42 -2.64 -6.68 1.31
CA GLY A 42 -3.13 -6.12 2.57
C GLY A 42 -1.98 -5.89 3.54
N ASP A 43 -1.95 -4.71 4.15
CA ASP A 43 -0.96 -4.36 5.18
C ASP A 43 -1.61 -3.53 6.30
N GLY A 44 -1.00 -3.58 7.49
CA GLY A 44 -1.47 -2.96 8.71
C GLY A 44 -0.44 -1.97 9.22
N THR A 45 -0.83 -0.69 9.32
CA THR A 45 0.06 0.36 9.79
C THR A 45 -0.47 1.06 11.02
N LEU A 46 0.40 1.22 12.03
CA LEU A 46 0.08 1.95 13.26
C LEU A 46 0.39 3.43 13.07
N VAL A 47 -0.65 4.26 13.14
CA VAL A 47 -0.54 5.71 13.01
C VAL A 47 -0.74 6.33 14.40
N PRO A 48 0.28 6.98 14.98
CA PRO A 48 0.12 7.77 16.19
C PRO A 48 -0.88 8.91 15.95
N THR A 49 -1.89 9.02 16.79
CA THR A 49 -2.88 10.09 16.69
C THR A 49 -3.19 10.65 18.06
N ARG A 50 -3.59 11.92 18.09
CA ARG A 50 -3.99 12.64 19.31
C ARG A 50 -5.49 12.47 19.61
N ASP A 51 -6.24 11.89 18.68
CA ASP A 51 -7.64 11.53 18.90
C ASP A 51 -7.75 10.29 19.79
N HIS A 52 -8.04 10.51 21.07
CA HIS A 52 -8.20 9.45 22.07
C HIS A 52 -9.59 8.80 22.07
N THR A 53 -10.50 9.17 21.16
CA THR A 53 -11.80 8.48 21.04
C THR A 53 -11.66 7.12 20.38
N THR A 54 -10.66 6.95 19.50
CA THR A 54 -10.38 5.70 18.79
C THR A 54 -8.99 5.15 19.13
N ALA A 55 -8.00 6.02 19.40
CA ALA A 55 -6.64 5.57 19.64
C ALA A 55 -6.48 4.82 20.95
N GLU A 56 -5.73 3.73 20.90
CA GLU A 56 -5.36 2.91 22.05
C GLU A 56 -3.85 2.67 22.09
N ARG A 57 -3.34 2.30 23.26
CA ARG A 57 -1.91 1.98 23.44
C ARG A 57 -1.53 0.73 22.66
N SER A 58 -0.48 0.81 21.85
CA SER A 58 -0.03 -0.27 20.97
C SER A 58 1.37 -0.75 21.33
N LYS A 59 1.86 -1.76 20.60
CA LYS A 59 3.18 -2.38 20.81
C LYS A 59 4.35 -1.39 20.68
N ASN A 60 4.24 -0.43 19.76
CA ASN A 60 5.33 0.47 19.40
C ASN A 60 5.04 1.94 19.75
N TYR A 61 3.80 2.26 20.16
CA TYR A 61 3.37 3.64 20.41
C TYR A 61 2.47 3.74 21.64
N ARG A 62 2.52 4.91 22.31
CA ARG A 62 1.73 5.15 23.53
C ARG A 62 0.23 5.23 23.25
N TYR A 63 -0.19 5.83 22.12
CA TYR A 63 -1.56 5.86 21.62
C TYR A 63 -1.54 5.92 20.09
N SER A 64 -2.28 5.05 19.43
CA SER A 64 -2.31 4.94 17.96
C SER A 64 -3.61 4.29 17.48
N THR A 65 -3.87 4.44 16.19
CA THR A 65 -4.87 3.67 15.44
C THR A 65 -4.17 2.70 14.49
N ASN A 66 -4.73 1.51 14.31
CA ASN A 66 -4.31 0.57 13.27
C ASN A 66 -5.13 0.87 12.01
N HIS A 67 -4.46 1.20 10.91
CA HIS A 67 -5.04 1.42 9.60
C HIS A 67 -4.71 0.23 8.70
N GLN A 68 -5.75 -0.36 8.14
CA GLN A 68 -5.60 -1.44 7.16
C GLN A 68 -5.57 -0.82 5.77
N VAL A 69 -4.48 -0.98 5.06
CA VAL A 69 -4.30 -0.48 3.70
C VAL A 69 -4.32 -1.65 2.73
N VAL A 70 -4.94 -1.43 1.58
CA VAL A 70 -4.96 -2.41 0.50
C VAL A 70 -4.39 -1.77 -0.75
N ILE A 71 -3.43 -2.47 -1.34
CA ILE A 71 -2.61 -2.01 -2.45
C ILE A 71 -2.84 -2.96 -3.62
N ASP A 72 -3.00 -2.41 -4.81
CA ASP A 72 -3.00 -3.19 -6.05
C ASP A 72 -1.58 -3.67 -6.36
N ALA A 73 -1.38 -4.98 -6.53
CA ALA A 73 -0.04 -5.55 -6.63
C ALA A 73 0.69 -5.15 -7.93
N ASP A 74 -0.04 -4.89 -9.01
CA ASP A 74 0.52 -4.57 -10.32
C ASP A 74 0.93 -3.10 -10.42
N THR A 75 0.01 -2.20 -10.03
CA THR A 75 0.21 -0.74 -10.09
C THR A 75 0.87 -0.17 -8.85
N ARG A 76 0.86 -0.90 -7.74
CA ARG A 76 1.35 -0.47 -6.41
C ARG A 76 0.61 0.73 -5.83
N HIS A 77 -0.59 1.03 -6.33
CA HIS A 77 -1.44 2.08 -5.79
C HIS A 77 -2.26 1.59 -4.60
N VAL A 78 -2.45 2.45 -3.60
CA VAL A 78 -3.42 2.21 -2.54
C VAL A 78 -4.82 2.33 -3.15
N VAL A 79 -5.60 1.25 -3.08
CA VAL A 79 -6.96 1.16 -3.65
C VAL A 79 -8.05 1.19 -2.59
N LEU A 80 -7.69 0.95 -1.34
CA LEU A 80 -8.59 1.02 -0.19
C LEU A 80 -7.80 1.32 1.08
N VAL A 81 -8.40 2.14 1.94
CA VAL A 81 -7.99 2.33 3.33
C VAL A 81 -9.20 2.00 4.20
N GLY A 82 -9.06 1.01 5.07
CA GLY A 82 -10.10 0.63 6.03
C GLY A 82 -10.32 1.71 7.07
N ARG A 83 -11.46 1.65 7.77
CA ARG A 83 -11.73 2.55 8.89
C ARG A 83 -10.63 2.37 9.95
N PRO A 84 -10.12 3.47 10.56
CA PRO A 84 -9.16 3.36 11.65
C PRO A 84 -9.77 2.57 12.81
N VAL A 85 -9.03 1.58 13.31
CA VAL A 85 -9.40 0.82 14.51
C VAL A 85 -8.40 1.11 15.65
N PRO A 86 -8.72 0.79 16.90
CA PRO A 86 -7.79 0.99 18.00
C PRO A 86 -6.44 0.28 17.79
N GLY A 87 -5.32 0.94 18.09
CA GLY A 87 -3.97 0.43 17.81
C GLY A 87 -3.54 -0.81 18.59
N ASN A 88 -4.32 -1.24 19.58
CA ASN A 88 -4.11 -2.51 20.28
C ASN A 88 -4.73 -3.72 19.54
N ARG A 89 -5.43 -3.50 18.43
CA ARG A 89 -5.98 -4.55 17.59
C ARG A 89 -4.87 -5.16 16.73
N ASN A 90 -4.73 -6.48 16.83
CA ASN A 90 -3.89 -7.24 15.93
C ASN A 90 -4.47 -7.21 14.50
N ASP A 91 -3.63 -7.53 13.52
CA ASP A 91 -3.99 -7.32 12.12
C ASP A 91 -5.14 -8.22 11.67
N CYS A 92 -5.27 -9.44 12.21
CA CYS A 92 -6.47 -10.27 12.01
C CYS A 92 -7.78 -9.57 12.38
N LYS A 93 -7.84 -8.97 13.58
CA LYS A 93 -9.04 -8.27 14.06
C LYS A 93 -9.23 -6.98 13.30
N ALA A 94 -8.16 -6.22 13.11
CA ALA A 94 -8.19 -4.96 12.37
C ALA A 94 -8.66 -5.16 10.94
N TRP A 95 -8.24 -6.22 10.26
CA TRP A 95 -8.69 -6.58 8.90
C TRP A 95 -10.21 -6.69 8.78
N THR A 96 -10.84 -7.28 9.80
CA THR A 96 -12.30 -7.47 9.82
C THR A 96 -13.01 -6.21 10.33
N GLU A 97 -12.58 -5.66 11.47
CA GLU A 97 -13.21 -4.51 12.13
C GLU A 97 -13.09 -3.20 11.32
N SER A 98 -12.03 -3.05 10.52
CA SER A 98 -11.84 -1.89 9.64
C SER A 98 -12.77 -1.89 8.42
N GLY A 99 -13.45 -3.01 8.15
CA GLY A 99 -14.25 -3.22 6.95
C GLY A 99 -13.43 -3.59 5.70
N ALA A 100 -12.10 -3.67 5.79
CA ALA A 100 -11.24 -4.01 4.67
C ALA A 100 -11.57 -5.37 4.06
N LYS A 101 -11.81 -6.38 4.92
CA LYS A 101 -12.25 -7.72 4.49
C LYS A 101 -13.52 -7.68 3.62
N ALA A 102 -14.51 -6.90 4.04
CA ALA A 102 -15.79 -6.82 3.34
C ALA A 102 -15.65 -6.10 1.98
N ALA A 103 -14.83 -5.05 1.93
CA ALA A 103 -14.59 -4.28 0.71
C ALA A 103 -13.73 -5.03 -0.33
N VAL A 104 -12.76 -5.83 0.13
CA VAL A 104 -11.95 -6.70 -0.74
C VAL A 104 -12.76 -7.88 -1.30
N GLY A 105 -13.69 -8.41 -0.50
CA GLY A 105 -14.56 -9.51 -0.90
C GLY A 105 -13.78 -10.79 -1.17
N THR A 106 -13.94 -11.33 -2.37
CA THR A 106 -13.32 -12.60 -2.80
C THR A 106 -12.03 -12.41 -3.61
N THR A 107 -11.55 -11.16 -3.74
CA THR A 107 -10.34 -10.85 -4.51
C THR A 107 -9.10 -11.46 -3.84
N ILE A 108 -8.23 -12.08 -4.64
CA ILE A 108 -6.99 -12.67 -4.13
C ILE A 108 -6.18 -11.57 -3.46
N THR A 109 -5.87 -11.76 -2.17
CA THR A 109 -5.17 -10.77 -1.36
C THR A 109 -4.04 -11.45 -0.60
N ILE A 110 -2.84 -10.91 -0.78
CA ILE A 110 -1.61 -11.34 -0.12
C ILE A 110 -1.41 -10.49 1.12
N ALA A 111 -0.97 -11.08 2.23
CA ALA A 111 -0.62 -10.34 3.44
C ALA A 111 0.55 -10.99 4.17
N ASP A 112 1.12 -10.27 5.14
CA ASP A 112 2.19 -10.80 5.98
C ASP A 112 1.68 -11.85 7.00
N ASP A 113 2.58 -12.34 7.84
CA ASP A 113 2.30 -13.37 8.84
C ASP A 113 1.43 -12.88 10.02
N GLY A 114 1.12 -11.58 10.09
CA GLY A 114 0.23 -10.96 11.06
C GLY A 114 -1.26 -11.24 10.83
N TYR A 115 -1.62 -11.93 9.74
CA TYR A 115 -3.01 -12.17 9.31
C TYR A 115 -3.52 -13.63 9.39
N PRO A 116 -3.14 -14.48 10.37
CA PRO A 116 -3.66 -15.84 10.42
C PRO A 116 -5.19 -15.90 10.54
N GLY A 117 -5.81 -16.90 9.89
CA GLY A 117 -7.26 -17.14 9.99
C GLY A 117 -8.15 -16.14 9.26
N THR A 118 -7.58 -15.21 8.48
CA THR A 118 -8.33 -14.18 7.73
C THR A 118 -8.79 -14.65 6.34
N GLY A 119 -8.19 -15.72 5.82
CA GLY A 119 -8.40 -16.22 4.45
C GLY A 119 -7.45 -15.60 3.42
N LEU A 120 -6.53 -14.72 3.85
CA LEU A 120 -5.51 -14.11 3.00
C LEU A 120 -4.39 -15.10 2.65
N VAL A 121 -3.78 -14.89 1.49
CA VAL A 121 -2.60 -15.64 1.04
C VAL A 121 -1.38 -15.11 1.79
N MET A 122 -0.79 -15.93 2.66
CA MET A 122 0.43 -15.56 3.38
C MET A 122 1.61 -16.33 2.77
N PRO A 123 2.60 -15.66 2.16
CA PRO A 123 3.78 -16.32 1.62
C PRO A 123 4.64 -16.85 2.77
N HIS A 124 4.67 -18.18 2.89
CA HIS A 124 5.54 -19.00 3.73
C HIS A 124 5.75 -18.55 5.20
N ARG A 125 4.98 -19.16 6.10
CA ARG A 125 5.29 -19.18 7.54
C ARG A 125 6.34 -20.26 7.81
N ARG A 126 7.54 -19.88 8.27
CA ARG A 126 8.56 -20.82 8.75
C ARG A 126 7.98 -21.68 9.87
N ARG A 127 8.06 -23.01 9.76
CA ARG A 127 7.97 -23.93 10.91
C ARG A 127 9.39 -24.09 11.46
N GLU A 128 9.55 -24.14 12.78
CA GLU A 128 10.86 -24.21 13.46
C GLU A 128 11.69 -25.46 13.11
N ALA A 129 11.18 -26.40 12.32
CA ALA A 129 11.76 -27.73 12.07
C ALA A 129 12.15 -28.04 10.61
N GLU A 130 12.20 -27.06 9.70
CA GLU A 130 12.69 -27.30 8.32
C GLU A 130 14.08 -26.69 8.10
N GLU A 131 15.06 -27.57 7.84
CA GLU A 131 16.40 -27.21 7.38
C GLU A 131 16.34 -26.62 5.95
N LEU A 132 17.25 -25.68 5.69
CA LEU A 132 17.25 -24.86 4.49
C LEU A 132 17.78 -25.65 3.27
N PRO A 133 17.15 -25.56 2.09
CA PRO A 133 17.83 -25.85 0.84
C PRO A 133 18.78 -24.70 0.44
N ASP A 134 19.88 -25.05 -0.23
CA ASP A 134 21.09 -24.27 -0.58
C ASP A 134 20.89 -22.91 -1.31
N CYS A 135 19.66 -22.47 -1.55
CA CYS A 135 19.40 -21.18 -2.21
C CYS A 135 19.47 -19.96 -1.27
N LYS A 136 19.95 -20.12 -0.04
CA LYS A 136 19.92 -19.09 1.03
C LYS A 136 21.28 -18.52 1.48
N GLU A 137 22.31 -18.56 0.65
CA GLU A 137 23.52 -17.72 0.86
C GLU A 137 23.65 -16.55 -0.13
N ALA A 138 22.75 -16.41 -1.09
CA ALA A 138 22.75 -15.21 -1.94
C ALA A 138 21.99 -14.06 -1.24
N PRO A 139 22.57 -12.84 -1.15
CA PRO A 139 21.79 -11.64 -0.89
C PRO A 139 20.62 -11.61 -1.89
N GLN A 140 19.44 -11.21 -1.45
CA GLN A 140 18.24 -11.06 -2.27
C GLN A 140 18.49 -10.07 -3.42
N GLN A 141 19.15 -10.53 -4.47
CA GLN A 141 19.24 -9.86 -5.75
C GLN A 141 18.09 -10.43 -6.57
N ILE A 142 17.10 -9.56 -6.77
CA ILE A 142 16.06 -9.74 -7.77
C ILE A 142 16.77 -10.07 -9.09
N PRO A 143 16.48 -11.22 -9.75
CA PRO A 143 17.00 -11.46 -11.08
C PRO A 143 16.43 -10.36 -12.00
N GLN A 144 17.32 -9.51 -12.52
CA GLN A 144 16.98 -8.60 -13.60
C GLN A 144 16.41 -9.45 -14.74
N ALA A 145 15.17 -9.17 -15.13
CA ALA A 145 14.59 -9.79 -16.32
C ALA A 145 15.49 -9.48 -17.52
N GLY A 146 15.97 -10.52 -18.19
CA GLY A 146 16.80 -10.37 -19.40
C GLY A 146 16.09 -9.57 -20.50
N PRO A 147 16.85 -9.03 -21.47
CA PRO A 147 16.27 -8.18 -22.51
C PRO A 147 15.33 -9.01 -23.39
N ARG A 148 14.06 -8.60 -23.46
CA ARG A 148 13.10 -9.12 -24.45
C ARG A 148 13.37 -8.49 -25.82
N PRO A 149 13.14 -9.21 -26.93
CA PRO A 149 13.55 -8.78 -28.26
C PRO A 149 12.92 -7.46 -28.69
N GLY A 150 13.72 -6.67 -29.40
CA GLY A 150 13.51 -5.25 -29.65
C GLY A 150 12.19 -4.92 -30.33
N ARG A 151 11.49 -3.95 -29.74
CA ARG A 151 10.38 -3.23 -30.38
C ARG A 151 10.98 -2.37 -31.50
N ALA A 152 10.49 -2.55 -32.73
CA ALA A 152 10.91 -1.79 -33.90
C ALA A 152 10.91 -0.27 -33.61
N ARG A 153 12.02 0.39 -33.90
CA ARG A 153 12.13 1.86 -33.83
C ARG A 153 11.28 2.43 -34.97
N LEU A 154 10.35 3.33 -34.64
CA LEU A 154 9.80 4.24 -35.63
C LEU A 154 10.95 5.16 -36.08
N HIS A 155 11.18 5.19 -37.39
CA HIS A 155 12.13 6.11 -38.02
C HIS A 155 11.66 7.56 -37.85
N PRO A 156 12.58 8.54 -37.69
CA PRO A 156 12.21 9.95 -37.74
C PRO A 156 11.69 10.31 -39.14
N HIS A 157 10.72 11.22 -39.19
CA HIS A 157 10.18 11.82 -40.41
C HIS A 157 11.31 12.38 -41.29
N GLU A 158 11.38 11.92 -42.54
CA GLU A 158 12.16 12.58 -43.59
C GLU A 158 11.55 13.95 -43.89
N GLU A 159 12.42 14.95 -44.01
CA GLU A 159 12.12 16.30 -44.47
C GLU A 159 11.50 16.25 -45.87
N LEU A 160 10.40 16.96 -46.03
CA LEU A 160 9.75 17.18 -47.32
C LEU A 160 10.58 18.23 -48.09
N GLU A 161 11.37 17.78 -49.07
CA GLU A 161 11.88 18.70 -50.10
C GLU A 161 10.72 19.16 -51.00
N ASP A 162 10.60 20.47 -51.18
CA ASP A 162 9.68 21.10 -52.14
C ASP A 162 10.25 20.99 -53.57
N PRO A 163 9.49 20.49 -54.55
CA PRO A 163 9.86 20.56 -55.96
C PRO A 163 9.32 21.86 -56.63
N PRO A 164 9.81 22.21 -57.84
CA PRO A 164 10.22 23.56 -58.24
C PRO A 164 9.10 24.56 -58.60
#